data_AF-W6NSW4-F1
#
_entry.id   AF-W6NSW4-F1
#
_cell.length_a   1.000
_cell.length_b   1.000
_cell.length_c   1.000
_cell.angle_alpha   90.00
_cell.angle_beta   90.00
_cell.angle_gamma   90.00
#
_symmetry.space_group_name_H-M   'P 1'
#
loop_
_entity.id
_entity.type
_entity.pdbx_description
1 polymer ?
#
loop_
_entity_poly.entity_id
_entity_poly.type
_entity_poly.pdbx_seq_one_letter_code
_entity_poly.pdbx_strand_id
1 'polypeptide(L)'
;MDTPSSLMLQDDFLIPQSSDEVRRLIILDAPNLMHMTKTRESDQNKVSAAGLLAVMRYFFKKDFDVIAVSQRKYTRDATVSNKFAVDQLESMGLIYLAEGHTLDDIVALEMAHTTDGVVVSNDQFEDHMQLSQRFSKLCDRCVSIQLEQVKPSERYTMSSNGHYIAEHIFRFHRHPSTVQSGFISQVLPTVHDAFFSTPDNIRHEIVKEHRQNWTKGYRDQTISIIDELLTRIRTNETV
;
A
#
# COMPACT_ATOMS: atom_id res chain seq x y z
N MET A 1 28.58 -0.63 17.96
CA MET A 1 27.53 0.21 18.58
C MET A 1 26.82 0.86 17.43
N ASP A 2 25.68 0.32 17.03
CA ASP A 2 24.93 0.81 15.88
C ASP A 2 24.25 2.12 16.27
N THR A 3 24.55 3.18 15.53
CA THR A 3 23.90 4.47 15.70
C THR A 3 22.44 4.29 15.28
N PRO A 4 21.45 4.61 16.14
CA PRO A 4 20.06 4.47 15.75
C PRO A 4 19.78 5.35 14.53
N SER A 5 19.18 4.75 13.51
CA SER A 5 18.75 5.44 12.28
C SER A 5 17.89 6.65 12.64
N SER A 6 18.34 7.85 12.24
CA SER A 6 17.61 9.12 12.45
C SER A 6 16.43 9.30 11.47
N LEU A 7 16.15 8.30 10.62
CA LEU A 7 15.09 8.38 9.63
C LEU A 7 13.73 8.32 10.33
N MET A 8 12.91 9.35 10.12
CA MET A 8 11.54 9.45 10.59
C MET A 8 10.62 9.48 9.38
N LEU A 9 9.69 8.52 9.29
CA LEU A 9 8.66 8.53 8.25
C LEU A 9 7.54 9.50 8.64
N GLN A 10 7.17 10.40 7.74
CA GLN A 10 6.06 11.32 7.97
C GLN A 10 4.73 10.57 7.87
N ASP A 11 3.98 10.52 8.95
CA ASP A 11 2.78 9.69 9.06
C ASP A 11 1.61 10.34 9.83
N ASP A 12 1.75 11.61 10.22
CA ASP A 12 0.73 12.36 10.99
C ASP A 12 -0.59 12.49 10.23
N PHE A 13 -0.55 12.50 8.89
CA PHE A 13 -1.74 12.54 8.04
C PHE A 13 -2.58 11.26 8.13
N LEU A 14 -2.09 10.20 8.77
CA LEU A 14 -2.81 8.95 9.02
C LEU A 14 -3.44 8.88 10.41
N ILE A 15 -3.48 10.00 11.14
CA ILE A 15 -4.18 10.14 12.41
C ILE A 15 -5.60 10.67 12.12
N PRO A 16 -6.67 10.02 12.62
CA PRO A 16 -8.03 10.54 12.52
C PRO A 16 -8.13 11.92 13.18
N GLN A 17 -8.78 12.87 12.51
CA GLN A 17 -9.02 14.22 13.01
C GLN A 17 -10.29 14.30 13.86
N SER A 18 -11.18 13.30 13.75
CA SER A 18 -12.39 13.18 14.57
C SER A 18 -12.69 11.72 14.93
N SER A 19 -13.56 11.51 15.92
CA SER A 19 -14.03 10.16 16.29
C SER A 19 -14.95 9.52 15.25
N ASP A 20 -15.52 10.32 14.35
CA ASP A 20 -16.43 9.87 13.32
C ASP A 20 -15.71 9.50 12.01
N GLU A 21 -14.41 9.79 11.91
CA GLU A 21 -13.59 9.38 10.78
C GLU A 21 -13.25 7.89 10.84
N VAL A 22 -13.54 7.21 9.74
CA VAL A 22 -13.28 5.77 9.60
C VAL A 22 -12.22 5.56 8.53
N ARG A 23 -11.21 4.77 8.88
CA ARG A 23 -10.14 4.37 7.97
C ARG A 23 -10.70 3.51 6.85
N ARG A 24 -10.38 3.89 5.62
CA ARG A 24 -10.69 3.11 4.42
C ARG A 24 -9.79 1.89 4.32
N LEU A 25 -10.26 0.85 3.62
CA LEU A 25 -9.41 -0.26 3.21
C LEU A 25 -8.30 0.25 2.27
N ILE A 26 -7.07 -0.17 2.52
CA ILE A 26 -5.94 0.10 1.62
C ILE A 26 -5.83 -1.04 0.61
N ILE A 27 -5.88 -0.71 -0.67
CA ILE A 27 -5.63 -1.61 -1.78
C ILE A 27 -4.25 -1.27 -2.34
N LEU A 28 -3.30 -2.19 -2.21
CA LEU A 28 -1.95 -2.03 -2.74
C LEU A 28 -1.86 -2.66 -4.13
N ASP A 29 -1.42 -1.89 -5.12
CA ASP A 29 -0.99 -2.42 -6.41
C ASP A 29 0.36 -3.12 -6.23
N ALA A 30 0.31 -4.44 -6.07
CA ALA A 30 1.49 -5.20 -5.68
C ALA A 30 2.57 -5.17 -6.77
N PRO A 31 2.25 -5.39 -8.06
CA PRO A 31 3.24 -5.32 -9.13
C PRO A 31 3.93 -3.97 -9.22
N ASN A 32 3.18 -2.86 -9.17
CA ASN A 32 3.77 -1.53 -9.19
C ASN A 32 4.76 -1.34 -8.02
N LEU A 33 4.36 -1.68 -6.80
CA LEU A 33 5.20 -1.55 -5.62
C LEU A 33 6.44 -2.46 -5.68
N MET A 34 6.29 -3.72 -6.05
CA MET A 34 7.40 -4.68 -6.15
C MET A 34 8.43 -4.28 -7.21
N HIS A 35 7.98 -3.68 -8.33
CA HIS A 35 8.86 -3.14 -9.37
C HIS A 35 9.57 -1.87 -8.90
N MET A 36 8.87 -0.96 -8.24
CA MET A 36 9.42 0.32 -7.83
C MET A 36 10.48 0.20 -6.74
N THR A 37 10.34 -0.78 -5.84
CA THR A 37 11.33 -1.02 -4.78
C THR A 37 12.50 -1.86 -5.23
N LYS A 38 12.63 -2.14 -6.53
CA LYS A 38 13.75 -2.89 -7.07
C LYS A 38 15.05 -2.08 -6.97
N THR A 39 16.02 -2.57 -6.22
CA THR A 39 17.37 -1.97 -6.16
C THR A 39 18.21 -2.39 -7.37
N ARG A 40 19.17 -1.54 -7.77
CA ARG A 40 20.07 -1.82 -8.92
C ARG A 40 20.93 -3.07 -8.73
N GLU A 41 21.11 -3.49 -7.47
CA GLU A 41 21.90 -4.65 -7.04
C GLU A 41 21.11 -5.97 -7.16
N SER A 42 19.79 -5.90 -7.31
CA SER A 42 18.93 -7.08 -7.48
C SER A 42 19.05 -7.68 -8.88
N ASP A 43 18.77 -8.99 -9.01
CA ASP A 43 18.68 -9.68 -10.30
C ASP A 43 17.77 -8.88 -11.24
N GLN A 44 18.35 -8.40 -12.35
CA GLN A 44 17.69 -7.51 -13.31
C GLN A 44 16.41 -8.12 -13.90
N ASN A 45 16.20 -9.43 -13.74
CA ASN A 45 15.02 -10.13 -14.25
C ASN A 45 13.88 -10.35 -13.24
N LYS A 46 14.10 -10.16 -11.92
CA LYS A 46 13.09 -10.43 -10.88
C LYS A 46 12.69 -9.20 -10.09
N VAL A 47 11.48 -9.20 -9.53
CA VAL A 47 11.01 -8.18 -8.58
C VAL A 47 11.18 -8.65 -7.14
N SER A 48 11.23 -7.71 -6.20
CA SER A 48 11.34 -7.99 -4.76
C SER A 48 10.02 -7.75 -4.05
N ALA A 49 9.64 -8.64 -3.14
CA ALA A 49 8.45 -8.47 -2.29
C ALA A 49 8.73 -7.57 -1.06
N ALA A 50 10.00 -7.22 -0.79
CA ALA A 50 10.38 -6.48 0.42
C ALA A 50 9.69 -5.11 0.51
N GLY A 51 9.57 -4.41 -0.62
CA GLY A 51 8.88 -3.14 -0.71
C GLY A 51 7.40 -3.21 -0.37
N LEU A 52 6.71 -4.17 -0.99
CA LEU A 52 5.30 -4.45 -0.72
C LEU A 52 5.07 -4.72 0.77
N LEU A 53 5.89 -5.59 1.37
CA LEU A 53 5.82 -5.91 2.80
C LEU A 53 6.03 -4.67 3.68
N ALA A 54 7.00 -3.82 3.37
CA ALA A 54 7.28 -2.61 4.13
C ALA A 54 6.11 -1.61 4.10
N VAL A 55 5.52 -1.38 2.91
CA VAL A 55 4.35 -0.50 2.74
C VAL A 55 3.13 -1.08 3.43
N MET A 56 2.89 -2.39 3.28
CA MET A 56 1.79 -3.08 3.95
C MET A 56 1.90 -2.95 5.47
N ARG A 57 3.07 -3.27 6.04
CA ARG A 57 3.36 -3.15 7.47
C ARG A 57 3.13 -1.73 7.99
N TYR A 58 3.53 -0.72 7.23
CA TYR A 58 3.37 0.69 7.60
C TYR A 58 1.90 1.05 7.84
N PHE A 59 1.01 0.63 6.94
CA PHE A 59 -0.43 0.86 7.08
C PHE A 59 -1.03 0.03 8.22
N PHE A 60 -0.66 -1.25 8.36
CA PHE A 60 -1.08 -2.07 9.51
C PHE A 60 -0.71 -1.39 10.83
N LYS A 61 0.51 -0.86 10.97
CA LYS A 61 0.95 -0.15 12.18
C LYS A 61 0.11 1.09 12.49
N LYS A 62 -0.45 1.73 11.46
CA LYS A 62 -1.37 2.88 11.57
C LYS A 62 -2.84 2.49 11.71
N ASP A 63 -3.08 1.22 12.02
CA ASP A 63 -4.39 0.64 12.22
C ASP A 63 -5.24 0.70 10.94
N PHE A 64 -4.65 0.50 9.77
CA PHE A 64 -5.42 0.34 8.52
C PHE A 64 -5.54 -1.13 8.16
N ASP A 65 -6.68 -1.51 7.59
CA ASP A 65 -6.81 -2.78 6.87
C ASP A 65 -6.15 -2.67 5.50
N VAL A 66 -5.49 -3.73 5.05
CA VAL A 66 -4.64 -3.72 3.86
C VAL A 66 -4.78 -5.01 3.10
N ILE A 67 -4.98 -4.91 1.80
CA ILE A 67 -4.93 -6.02 0.85
C ILE A 67 -4.10 -5.62 -0.36
N ALA A 68 -3.22 -6.52 -0.80
CA ALA A 68 -2.49 -6.37 -2.04
C ALA A 68 -3.27 -7.03 -3.19
N VAL A 69 -3.17 -6.47 -4.39
CA VAL A 69 -3.72 -7.06 -5.62
C VAL A 69 -2.58 -7.33 -6.57
N SER A 70 -2.55 -8.53 -7.15
CA SER A 70 -1.50 -8.95 -8.08
C SER A 70 -2.00 -9.98 -9.07
N GLN A 71 -1.19 -10.27 -10.10
CA GLN A 71 -1.43 -11.38 -11.03
C GLN A 71 -0.72 -12.64 -10.56
N ARG A 72 -1.29 -13.83 -10.84
CA ARG A 72 -0.68 -15.13 -10.50
C ARG A 72 0.74 -15.33 -11.08
N LYS A 73 1.17 -14.58 -12.11
CA LYS A 73 2.56 -14.66 -12.61
C LYS A 73 3.61 -14.26 -11.56
N TYR A 74 3.23 -13.47 -10.56
CA TYR A 74 4.09 -13.05 -9.45
C TYR A 74 4.19 -14.08 -8.32
N THR A 75 3.58 -15.27 -8.47
CA THR A 75 3.86 -16.42 -7.60
C THR A 75 4.87 -17.39 -8.22
N ARG A 76 5.62 -16.97 -9.24
CA ARG A 76 6.61 -17.83 -9.91
C ARG A 76 8.02 -17.41 -9.51
N ASP A 77 8.89 -18.39 -9.26
CA ASP A 77 10.32 -18.15 -8.95
C ASP A 77 11.06 -17.40 -10.06
N ALA A 78 10.56 -17.48 -11.30
CA ALA A 78 11.09 -16.75 -12.44
C ALA A 78 10.81 -15.24 -12.37
N THR A 79 9.79 -14.81 -11.61
CA THR A 79 9.31 -13.43 -11.58
C THR A 79 9.70 -12.70 -10.30
N VAL A 80 9.71 -13.40 -9.15
CA VAL A 80 9.89 -12.79 -7.83
C VAL A 80 11.05 -13.44 -7.09
N SER A 81 11.97 -12.63 -6.55
CA SER A 81 13.14 -13.10 -5.80
C SER A 81 12.76 -13.75 -4.47
N ASN A 82 11.71 -13.25 -3.83
CA ASN A 82 11.24 -13.69 -2.51
C ASN A 82 9.86 -14.36 -2.62
N LYS A 83 9.70 -15.35 -3.51
CA LYS A 83 8.42 -16.05 -3.74
C LYS A 83 7.76 -16.52 -2.44
N PHE A 84 8.54 -17.03 -1.49
CA PHE A 84 8.04 -17.49 -0.19
C PHE A 84 7.23 -16.41 0.56
N ALA A 85 7.56 -15.12 0.39
CA ALA A 85 6.82 -14.04 1.01
C ALA A 85 5.46 -13.83 0.33
N VAL A 86 5.40 -13.95 -0.99
CA VAL A 86 4.14 -13.88 -1.74
C VAL A 86 3.23 -15.06 -1.38
N ASP A 87 3.78 -16.27 -1.31
CA ASP A 87 3.02 -17.46 -0.88
C ASP A 87 2.46 -17.29 0.54
N GLN A 88 3.25 -16.73 1.45
CA GLN A 88 2.80 -16.48 2.82
C GLN A 88 1.67 -15.45 2.85
N LEU A 89 1.79 -14.35 2.10
CA LEU A 89 0.71 -13.35 1.98
C LEU A 89 -0.57 -13.98 1.39
N GLU A 90 -0.45 -14.87 0.41
CA GLU A 90 -1.61 -15.57 -0.19
C GLU A 90 -2.30 -16.45 0.86
N SER A 91 -1.52 -17.24 1.61
CA SER A 91 -2.06 -18.12 2.66
C SER A 91 -2.80 -17.37 3.78
N MET A 92 -2.42 -16.11 4.00
CA MET A 92 -3.01 -15.22 5.01
C MET A 92 -4.21 -14.42 4.48
N GLY A 93 -4.50 -14.50 3.17
CA GLY A 93 -5.53 -13.67 2.53
C GLY A 93 -5.14 -12.19 2.41
N LEU A 94 -3.84 -11.86 2.49
CA LEU A 94 -3.32 -10.48 2.40
C LEU A 94 -2.98 -10.05 0.97
N ILE A 95 -3.00 -10.99 0.03
CA ILE A 95 -2.86 -10.72 -1.40
C ILE A 95 -3.94 -11.45 -2.17
N TYR A 96 -4.69 -10.72 -2.98
CA TYR A 96 -5.62 -11.26 -3.95
C TYR A 96 -4.91 -11.46 -5.29
N LEU A 97 -4.94 -12.70 -5.79
CA LEU A 97 -4.33 -13.06 -7.06
C LEU A 97 -5.40 -13.13 -8.16
N ALA A 98 -5.38 -12.15 -9.06
CA ALA A 98 -6.30 -12.09 -10.20
C ALA A 98 -6.19 -13.35 -11.07
N GLU A 99 -7.36 -13.90 -11.43
CA GLU A 99 -7.46 -15.11 -12.25
C GLU A 99 -7.48 -14.81 -13.75
N GLY A 100 -6.92 -15.74 -14.53
CA GLY A 100 -6.98 -15.73 -16.00
C GLY A 100 -6.23 -14.56 -16.64
N HIS A 101 -6.89 -13.90 -17.58
CA HIS A 101 -6.37 -12.73 -18.31
C HIS A 101 -6.85 -11.40 -17.70
N THR A 102 -7.42 -11.44 -16.50
CA THR A 102 -7.90 -10.23 -15.83
C THR A 102 -6.71 -9.38 -15.41
N LEU A 103 -6.78 -8.08 -15.73
CA LEU A 103 -5.80 -7.11 -15.29
C LEU A 103 -5.98 -6.85 -13.79
N ASP A 104 -4.89 -6.96 -13.06
CA ASP A 104 -4.73 -6.55 -11.66
C ASP A 104 -5.24 -5.13 -11.42
N ASP A 105 -4.98 -4.20 -12.34
CA ASP A 105 -5.48 -2.82 -12.30
C ASP A 105 -7.00 -2.76 -12.16
N ILE A 106 -7.72 -3.52 -13.00
CA ILE A 106 -9.19 -3.56 -12.97
C ILE A 106 -9.68 -4.14 -11.65
N VAL A 107 -9.01 -5.18 -11.14
CA VAL A 107 -9.36 -5.80 -9.86
C VAL A 107 -9.14 -4.83 -8.70
N ALA A 108 -8.02 -4.11 -8.69
CA ALA A 108 -7.72 -3.12 -7.66
C ALA A 108 -8.76 -1.98 -7.67
N LEU A 109 -9.11 -1.46 -8.85
CA LEU A 109 -10.12 -0.43 -9.01
C LEU A 109 -11.53 -0.92 -8.63
N GLU A 110 -11.91 -2.15 -8.98
CA GLU A 110 -13.20 -2.74 -8.59
C GLU A 110 -13.30 -2.87 -7.07
N MET A 111 -12.23 -3.34 -6.44
CA MET A 111 -12.16 -3.51 -4.99
C MET A 111 -12.26 -2.16 -4.28
N ALA A 112 -11.52 -1.15 -4.75
CA ALA A 112 -11.59 0.21 -4.21
C ALA A 112 -12.97 0.86 -4.42
N HIS A 113 -13.62 0.60 -5.55
CA HIS A 113 -14.97 1.08 -5.80
C HIS A 113 -15.98 0.44 -4.84
N THR A 114 -15.93 -0.88 -4.70
CA THR A 114 -16.91 -1.66 -3.92
C THR A 114 -16.79 -1.35 -2.43
N THR A 115 -15.57 -1.30 -1.92
CA THR A 115 -15.28 -1.09 -0.48
C THR A 115 -15.25 0.38 -0.07
N ASP A 116 -15.38 1.28 -1.04
CA ASP A 116 -15.04 2.69 -0.87
C ASP A 116 -13.60 2.87 -0.31
N GLY A 117 -12.68 2.00 -0.74
CA GLY A 117 -11.27 1.95 -0.35
C GLY A 117 -10.37 2.97 -1.06
N VAL A 118 -9.08 2.89 -0.80
CA VAL A 118 -8.04 3.73 -1.43
C VAL A 118 -7.01 2.84 -2.12
N VAL A 119 -6.65 3.18 -3.36
CA VAL A 119 -5.60 2.48 -4.10
C VAL A 119 -4.28 3.20 -3.89
N VAL A 120 -3.23 2.45 -3.58
CA VAL A 120 -1.86 2.96 -3.55
C VAL A 120 -1.10 2.37 -4.75
N SER A 121 -0.83 3.22 -5.74
CA SER A 121 -0.07 2.90 -6.95
C SER A 121 0.49 4.19 -7.54
N ASN A 122 1.60 4.08 -8.27
CA ASN A 122 2.06 5.14 -9.18
C ASN A 122 1.53 4.97 -10.60
N ASP A 123 0.82 3.87 -10.90
CA ASP A 123 0.01 3.80 -12.09
C ASP A 123 -1.21 4.72 -11.92
N GLN A 124 -1.50 5.51 -12.95
CA GLN A 124 -2.63 6.42 -12.98
C GLN A 124 -3.90 5.75 -13.51
N PHE A 125 -3.77 4.54 -14.06
CA PHE A 125 -4.86 3.78 -14.65
C PHE A 125 -5.67 4.60 -15.67
N GLU A 126 -5.02 5.52 -16.39
CA GLU A 126 -5.69 6.56 -17.18
C GLU A 126 -6.73 5.97 -18.14
N ASP A 127 -6.37 4.89 -18.84
CA ASP A 127 -7.24 4.17 -19.76
C ASP A 127 -8.50 3.66 -19.05
N HIS A 128 -8.35 3.06 -17.87
CA HIS A 128 -9.47 2.53 -17.10
C HIS A 128 -10.35 3.63 -16.51
N MET A 129 -9.74 4.74 -16.05
CA MET A 129 -10.44 5.89 -15.50
C MET A 129 -11.28 6.62 -16.56
N GLN A 130 -10.77 6.71 -17.79
CA GLN A 130 -11.48 7.34 -18.91
C GLN A 130 -12.62 6.47 -19.44
N LEU A 131 -12.44 5.14 -19.47
CA LEU A 131 -13.41 4.21 -20.03
C LEU A 131 -14.57 3.87 -19.06
N SER A 132 -14.44 4.16 -17.77
CA SER A 132 -15.44 3.80 -16.78
C SER A 132 -15.78 4.92 -15.80
N GLN A 133 -16.99 5.46 -15.90
CA GLN A 133 -17.51 6.51 -15.00
C GLN A 133 -17.53 6.09 -13.52
N ARG A 134 -17.54 4.79 -13.22
CA ARG A 134 -17.45 4.30 -11.84
C ARG A 134 -16.04 4.46 -11.27
N PHE A 135 -15.01 4.32 -12.10
CA PHE A 135 -13.61 4.44 -11.73
C PHE A 135 -13.17 5.90 -11.72
N SER A 136 -13.72 6.77 -12.57
CA SER A 136 -13.40 8.21 -12.54
C SER A 136 -13.65 8.87 -11.17
N LYS A 137 -14.51 8.30 -10.32
CA LYS A 137 -14.75 8.73 -8.93
C LYS A 137 -13.66 8.31 -7.94
N LEU A 138 -12.72 7.47 -8.38
CA LEU A 138 -11.58 6.98 -7.60
C LEU A 138 -10.32 7.80 -7.82
N CYS A 139 -10.28 8.75 -8.76
CA CYS A 139 -9.08 9.56 -9.00
C CYS A 139 -8.55 10.22 -7.72
N ASP A 140 -9.47 10.70 -6.88
CA ASP A 140 -9.18 11.31 -5.58
C ASP A 140 -8.75 10.33 -4.49
N ARG A 141 -8.87 9.02 -4.76
CA ARG A 141 -8.52 7.90 -3.88
C ARG A 141 -7.47 6.98 -4.51
N CYS A 142 -6.78 7.45 -5.55
CA CYS A 142 -5.55 6.83 -6.05
C CYS A 142 -4.39 7.68 -5.52
N VAL A 143 -3.63 7.11 -4.61
CA VAL A 143 -2.54 7.78 -3.89
C VAL A 143 -1.22 7.26 -4.42
N SER A 144 -0.41 8.18 -4.95
CA SER A 144 0.95 7.89 -5.40
C SER A 144 1.90 7.74 -4.22
N ILE A 145 2.92 6.93 -4.42
CA ILE A 145 4.00 6.69 -3.50
C ILE A 145 5.33 7.15 -4.10
N GLN A 146 6.02 8.05 -3.42
CA GLN A 146 7.39 8.42 -3.73
C GLN A 146 8.33 7.59 -2.87
N LEU A 147 9.32 6.95 -3.50
CA LEU A 147 10.34 6.17 -2.82
C LEU A 147 11.69 6.90 -2.85
N GLU A 148 12.40 6.89 -1.73
CA GLU A 148 13.77 7.36 -1.63
C GLU A 148 14.64 6.22 -1.09
N GLN A 149 15.66 5.82 -1.86
CA GLN A 149 16.57 4.74 -1.48
C GLN A 149 17.33 5.11 -0.22
N VAL A 150 17.39 4.17 0.73
CA VAL A 150 18.21 4.34 1.93
C VAL A 150 19.59 3.75 1.73
N LYS A 151 20.56 4.25 2.51
CA LYS A 151 21.94 3.75 2.47
C LYS A 151 21.96 2.27 2.89
N PRO A 152 22.87 1.44 2.37
CA PRO A 152 22.98 0.04 2.77
C PRO A 152 23.03 -0.19 4.29
N SER A 153 23.70 0.70 5.04
CA SER A 153 23.80 0.66 6.50
C SER A 153 22.47 0.92 7.24
N GLU A 154 21.47 1.48 6.56
CA GLU A 154 20.16 1.86 7.11
C GLU A 154 19.06 0.89 6.63
N ARG A 155 19.38 0.00 5.67
CA ARG A 155 18.44 -0.98 5.13
C ARG A 155 18.08 -2.01 6.20
N TYR A 156 16.81 -2.41 6.19
CA TYR A 156 16.28 -3.44 7.10
C TYR A 156 16.48 -3.11 8.58
N THR A 157 16.30 -1.82 8.92
CA THR A 157 16.38 -1.28 10.29
C THR A 157 15.01 -0.71 10.71
N MET A 158 14.89 -0.38 12.00
CA MET A 158 13.72 0.33 12.51
C MET A 158 13.98 1.83 12.54
N SER A 159 13.06 2.60 11.96
CA SER A 159 13.00 4.06 12.09
C SER A 159 12.72 4.49 13.54
N SER A 160 12.95 5.78 13.83
CA SER A 160 12.73 6.37 15.16
C SER A 160 11.28 6.31 15.63
N ASN A 161 10.31 6.34 14.71
CA ASN A 161 8.89 6.13 15.00
C ASN A 161 8.45 4.67 14.80
N GLY A 162 9.41 3.74 14.70
CA GLY A 162 9.25 2.28 14.74
C GLY A 162 8.64 1.65 13.49
N HIS A 163 8.69 2.32 12.35
CA HIS A 163 8.44 1.69 11.06
C HIS A 163 9.66 0.92 10.59
N TYR A 164 9.43 -0.20 9.94
CA TYR A 164 10.48 -0.99 9.33
C TYR A 164 10.91 -0.31 8.02
N ILE A 165 12.19 -0.01 7.91
CA ILE A 165 12.81 0.53 6.71
C ILE A 165 13.37 -0.67 5.95
N ALA A 166 12.82 -0.97 4.78
CA ALA A 166 13.40 -1.98 3.88
C ALA A 166 14.55 -1.34 3.08
N GLU A 167 14.43 -1.28 1.76
CA GLU A 167 15.43 -0.64 0.90
C GLU A 167 15.13 0.84 0.60
N HIS A 168 13.92 1.29 0.95
CA HIS A 168 13.41 2.63 0.64
C HIS A 168 12.65 3.20 1.84
N ILE A 169 12.70 4.52 2.01
CA ILE A 169 11.66 5.27 2.70
C ILE A 169 10.60 5.71 1.68
N PHE A 170 9.39 5.99 2.17
CA PHE A 170 8.27 6.35 1.31
C PHE A 170 7.51 7.58 1.80
N ARG A 171 6.97 8.34 0.85
CA ARG A 171 6.05 9.46 1.06
C ARG A 171 4.84 9.30 0.15
N PHE A 172 3.70 9.80 0.59
CA PHE A 172 2.45 9.68 -0.14
C PHE A 172 2.00 11.04 -0.63
N HIS A 173 1.54 11.10 -1.87
CA HIS A 173 0.96 12.29 -2.46
C HIS A 173 -0.23 11.92 -3.33
N ARG A 174 -1.20 12.83 -3.42
CA ARG A 174 -2.31 12.66 -4.35
C ARG A 174 -1.86 13.09 -5.73
N HIS A 175 -2.39 12.41 -6.74
CA HIS A 175 -2.29 12.93 -8.09
C HIS A 175 -3.04 14.26 -8.18
N PRO A 176 -2.45 15.31 -8.76
CA PRO A 176 -3.18 16.53 -9.06
C PRO A 176 -4.26 16.16 -10.09
N SER A 177 -5.53 16.22 -9.68
CA SER A 177 -6.66 15.93 -10.55
C SER A 177 -6.64 16.91 -11.73
N THR A 178 -6.37 16.43 -12.94
CA THR A 178 -6.44 17.22 -14.18
C THR A 178 -7.86 17.64 -14.55
N VAL A 179 -8.87 17.08 -13.87
CA VAL A 179 -10.29 17.42 -14.06
C VAL A 179 -10.67 18.58 -13.14
N GLN A 180 -10.20 19.79 -13.46
CA GLN A 180 -10.83 21.02 -12.98
C GLN A 180 -12.15 21.25 -13.73
N SER A 181 -13.21 20.57 -13.29
CA SER A 181 -14.58 20.98 -13.60
C SER A 181 -14.97 22.06 -12.59
N GLY A 182 -15.05 23.30 -13.06
CA GLY A 182 -15.28 24.48 -12.24
C GLY A 182 -16.48 24.36 -11.31
N PHE A 183 -16.21 24.32 -10.01
CA PHE A 183 -16.88 25.07 -8.94
C PHE A 183 -15.93 25.02 -7.74
N ILE A 184 -15.53 26.18 -7.25
CA ILE A 184 -14.50 26.35 -6.22
C ILE A 184 -15.06 25.87 -4.88
N SER A 185 -14.69 24.67 -4.44
CA SER A 185 -14.57 24.39 -3.01
C SER A 185 -13.22 24.95 -2.57
N GLN A 186 -13.21 25.84 -1.57
CA GLN A 186 -12.03 26.62 -1.17
C GLN A 186 -10.95 25.81 -0.43
N VAL A 187 -11.14 24.51 -0.22
CA VAL A 187 -10.18 23.63 0.43
C VAL A 187 -9.74 22.56 -0.56
N LEU A 188 -8.45 22.57 -0.92
CA LEU A 188 -7.84 21.53 -1.73
C LEU A 188 -7.86 20.21 -0.95
N PRO A 189 -8.34 19.11 -1.56
CA PRO A 189 -8.35 17.81 -0.90
C PRO A 189 -6.94 17.40 -0.48
N THR A 190 -6.79 17.04 0.79
CA THR A 190 -5.50 16.62 1.35
C THR A 190 -5.25 15.12 1.12
N VAL A 191 -4.03 14.66 1.35
CA VAL A 191 -3.70 13.22 1.33
C VAL A 191 -4.51 12.47 2.39
N HIS A 192 -4.75 13.09 3.56
CA HIS A 192 -5.57 12.53 4.63
C HIS A 192 -6.97 12.15 4.13
N ASP A 193 -7.63 13.04 3.37
CA ASP A 193 -9.00 12.83 2.89
C ASP A 193 -9.15 11.58 2.01
N ALA A 194 -8.07 11.11 1.39
CA ALA A 194 -8.09 9.87 0.60
C ALA A 194 -8.13 8.61 1.47
N PHE A 195 -7.61 8.67 2.71
CA PHE A 195 -7.49 7.54 3.62
C PHE A 195 -8.66 7.41 4.59
N PHE A 196 -9.43 8.48 4.80
CA PHE A 196 -10.53 8.52 5.74
C PHE A 196 -11.88 8.75 5.05
N SER A 197 -12.92 8.21 5.66
CA SER A 197 -14.31 8.46 5.30
C SER A 197 -14.98 9.17 6.46
N THR A 198 -15.67 10.28 6.17
CA THR A 198 -16.44 11.07 7.13
C THR A 198 -17.95 10.85 6.94
N PRO A 199 -18.81 11.22 7.91
CA PRO A 199 -20.25 11.07 7.79
C PRO A 199 -20.89 11.77 6.58
N ASP A 200 -20.25 12.81 6.03
CA ASP A 200 -20.72 13.52 4.83
C ASP A 200 -20.55 12.69 3.54
N ASN A 201 -19.74 11.63 3.58
CA ASN A 201 -19.61 10.70 2.46
C ASN A 201 -20.84 9.77 2.40
N ILE A 202 -21.54 9.79 1.27
CA ILE A 202 -22.71 8.92 1.02
C ILE A 202 -22.42 7.41 1.17
N ARG A 203 -21.14 6.99 1.07
CA ARG A 203 -20.70 5.60 1.23
C ARG A 203 -20.05 5.33 2.59
N HIS A 204 -20.17 6.25 3.56
CA HIS A 204 -19.54 6.13 4.88
C HIS A 204 -19.90 4.84 5.61
N GLU A 205 -21.17 4.43 5.55
CA GLU A 205 -21.63 3.21 6.22
C GLU A 205 -20.99 1.93 5.65
N ILE A 206 -20.67 1.89 4.36
CA ILE A 206 -19.94 0.77 3.73
C ILE A 206 -18.54 0.66 4.34
N VAL A 207 -17.86 1.80 4.52
CA VAL A 207 -16.51 1.84 5.14
C VAL A 207 -16.58 1.38 6.59
N LYS A 208 -17.61 1.79 7.34
CA LYS A 208 -17.86 1.31 8.70
C LYS A 208 -18.06 -0.19 8.75
N GLU A 209 -18.92 -0.74 7.89
CA GLU A 209 -19.21 -2.18 7.82
C GLU A 209 -17.94 -3.00 7.57
N HIS A 210 -17.12 -2.61 6.59
CA HIS A 210 -15.84 -3.28 6.34
C HIS A 210 -14.91 -3.26 7.57
N ARG A 211 -14.97 -2.19 8.36
CA ARG A 211 -14.15 -2.04 9.56
C ARG A 211 -14.62 -2.89 10.74
N GLN A 212 -15.87 -3.37 10.76
CA GLN A 212 -16.43 -4.10 11.91
C GLN A 212 -15.67 -5.39 12.24
N ASN A 213 -15.09 -6.04 11.23
CA ASN A 213 -14.35 -7.28 11.42
C ASN A 213 -12.87 -7.06 11.78
N TRP A 214 -12.42 -5.81 11.82
CA TRP A 214 -11.04 -5.49 12.18
C TRP A 214 -10.78 -5.67 13.67
N THR A 215 -9.67 -6.33 14.01
CA THR A 215 -9.23 -6.48 15.40
C THR A 215 -7.76 -6.12 15.59
N LYS A 216 -7.42 -5.60 16.77
CA LYS A 216 -6.02 -5.35 17.16
C LYS A 216 -5.20 -6.64 17.16
N GLY A 217 -5.80 -7.76 17.54
CA GLY A 217 -5.13 -9.07 17.52
C GLY A 217 -4.71 -9.49 16.11
N TYR A 218 -5.62 -9.38 15.14
CA TYR A 218 -5.32 -9.64 13.73
C TYR A 218 -4.19 -8.74 13.20
N ARG A 219 -4.27 -7.45 13.51
CA ARG A 219 -3.23 -6.46 13.15
C ARG A 219 -1.86 -6.84 13.71
N ASP A 220 -1.77 -7.09 15.02
CA ASP A 220 -0.50 -7.33 15.69
C ASP A 220 0.14 -8.66 15.25
N GLN A 221 -0.69 -9.70 15.03
CA GLN A 221 -0.25 -10.97 14.45
C GLN A 221 0.28 -10.77 13.03
N THR A 222 -0.44 -10.00 12.20
CA THR A 222 -0.03 -9.71 10.82
C THR A 222 1.29 -8.96 10.77
N ILE A 223 1.46 -7.93 11.61
CA ILE A 223 2.73 -7.18 11.73
C ILE A 223 3.88 -8.12 12.09
N SER A 224 3.68 -9.02 13.06
CA SER A 224 4.72 -9.97 13.48
C SER A 224 5.17 -10.88 12.34
N ILE A 225 4.22 -11.40 11.55
CA ILE A 225 4.54 -12.27 10.41
C ILE A 225 5.27 -11.48 9.32
N ILE A 226 4.84 -10.26 9.03
CA ILE A 226 5.54 -9.40 8.06
C ILE A 226 6.97 -9.09 8.54
N ASP A 227 7.18 -8.84 9.83
CA ASP A 227 8.52 -8.63 10.41
C ASP A 227 9.43 -9.86 10.27
N GLU A 228 8.89 -11.07 10.46
CA GLU A 228 9.62 -12.32 10.20
C GLU A 228 9.98 -12.47 8.73
N LEU A 229 9.06 -12.19 7.81
CA LEU A 229 9.30 -12.25 6.37
C LEU A 229 10.40 -11.29 5.94
N LEU A 230 10.33 -10.03 6.38
CA LEU A 230 11.36 -9.00 6.09
C LEU A 230 12.72 -9.40 6.67
N THR A 231 12.75 -9.94 7.88
CA THR A 231 13.99 -10.44 8.51
C THR A 231 14.59 -11.61 7.73
N ARG A 232 13.76 -12.52 7.22
CA ARG A 232 14.21 -13.65 6.39
C ARG A 232 14.77 -13.18 5.05
N ILE A 233 14.14 -12.20 4.41
CA ILE A 233 14.66 -11.58 3.18
C ILE A 233 16.07 -11.03 3.43
N ARG A 234 16.26 -10.24 4.49
CA ARG A 234 17.56 -9.68 4.86
C ARG A 234 18.63 -10.76 5.02
N THR A 235 18.34 -11.83 5.76
CA THR A 235 19.30 -12.91 6.01
C THR A 235 19.72 -13.61 4.73
N ASN A 236 18.79 -13.81 3.79
CA ASN A 236 19.08 -14.45 2.51
C ASN A 236 19.89 -13.56 1.54
N GLU A 237 19.88 -12.23 1.71
CA GLU A 237 20.71 -11.31 0.92
C GLU A 237 22.15 -11.18 1.44
N THR A 238 22.39 -11.57 2.69
CA THR A 238 23.72 -11.51 3.32
C THR A 238 24.58 -12.77 3.14
N VAL A 239 24.06 -13.80 2.44
CA VAL A 239 24.73 -15.07 2.14
C VAL A 239 25.13 -15.10 0.67
#